data_AF-A0A1M5S5R7-F1
#
_entry.id   AF-A0A1M5S5R7-F1
#
_cell.length_a   1.000
_cell.length_b   1.000
_cell.length_c   1.000
_cell.angle_alpha   90.00
_cell.angle_beta   90.00
_cell.angle_gamma   90.00
#
_symmetry.space_group_name_H-M   'P 1'
#
loop_
_entity.id
_entity.type
_entity.pdbx_description
1 polymer ?
#
loop_
_entity_poly.entity_id
_entity_poly.type
_entity_poly.pdbx_seq_one_letter_code
_entity_poly.pdbx_strand_id
1 'polypeptide(L)'
;MFAFSLGTVPLMLSFGALTGFLSKDYTKKILKLSGFMILFLEVIMTNRGLALSGLNIKTLIPDTNYNSTDTDNTEENTTNFAKATIKDGYQEVKISALARGYTPSVLYVQKISL
;
A
#
# COMPACT_ATOMS: atom_id res chain seq x y z
N MET A 1 20.05 -14.93 -1.46
CA MET A 1 20.73 -14.10 -0.44
C MET A 1 22.04 -13.51 -0.94
N PHE A 2 22.92 -14.29 -1.58
CA PHE A 2 24.23 -13.81 -2.05
C PHE A 2 24.18 -12.60 -3.01
N ALA A 3 23.28 -12.62 -4.01
CA ALA A 3 23.12 -11.51 -4.95
C ALA A 3 22.60 -10.22 -4.27
N PHE A 4 21.71 -10.35 -3.28
CA PHE A 4 21.20 -9.22 -2.51
C PHE A 4 22.29 -8.60 -1.63
N SER A 5 23.12 -9.42 -0.98
CA SER A 5 24.27 -8.93 -0.21
C SER A 5 25.32 -8.28 -1.09
N LEU A 6 25.52 -8.75 -2.33
CA LEU A 6 26.44 -8.11 -3.27
C LEU A 6 26.05 -6.66 -3.58
N GLY A 7 24.75 -6.35 -3.59
CA GLY A 7 24.26 -4.98 -3.78
C GLY A 7 24.23 -4.16 -2.48
N THR A 8 23.79 -4.76 -1.37
CA THR A 8 23.56 -4.01 -0.11
C THR A 8 24.81 -3.86 0.75
N VAL A 9 25.73 -4.84 0.76
CA VAL A 9 26.95 -4.79 1.60
C VAL A 9 27.87 -3.64 1.19
N PRO A 10 28.23 -3.44 -0.09
CA PRO A 10 29.08 -2.31 -0.48
C PRO A 10 28.42 -0.96 -0.18
N LEU A 11 27.11 -0.86 -0.40
CA LEU A 11 26.34 0.36 -0.14
C LEU A 11 26.33 0.70 1.36
N MET A 12 25.96 -0.27 2.20
CA MET A 12 25.91 -0.09 3.66
C MET A 12 27.29 0.18 4.26
N LEU A 13 28.33 -0.51 3.77
CA LEU A 13 29.70 -0.29 4.22
C LEU A 13 30.22 1.09 3.82
N SER A 14 29.96 1.51 2.58
CA SER A 14 30.35 2.85 2.11
C SER A 14 29.62 3.94 2.89
N PHE A 15 28.31 3.79 3.07
CA PHE A 15 27.51 4.73 3.85
C PHE A 15 27.94 4.80 5.31
N GLY A 16 28.23 3.64 5.93
CA GLY A 16 28.77 3.57 7.30
C GLY A 16 30.13 4.25 7.43
N ALA A 17 31.03 4.05 6.47
CA ALA A 17 32.34 4.71 6.45
C ALA A 17 32.22 6.23 6.28
N LEU A 18 31.39 6.69 5.33
CA LEU A 18 31.14 8.12 5.08
C LEU A 18 30.50 8.81 6.30
N THR A 19 29.52 8.17 6.93
CA THR A 19 28.84 8.72 8.11
C THR A 19 29.74 8.72 9.34
N GLY A 20 30.63 7.73 9.48
CA GLY A 20 31.65 7.69 10.54
C GLY A 20 32.72 8.77 10.39
N PHE A 21 33.03 9.20 9.16
CA PHE A 21 33.95 10.31 8.89
C PHE A 21 33.32 11.70 9.14
N LEU A 22 32.00 11.77 9.31
CA LEU A 22 31.29 13.04 9.46
C LEU A 22 31.37 13.59 10.88
N SER A 23 31.65 14.89 11.01
CA SER A 23 31.70 15.56 12.31
C SER A 23 30.32 15.58 13.00
N LYS A 24 30.33 15.54 14.34
CA LYS A 24 29.15 15.48 15.21
C LYS A 24 28.10 16.56 14.91
N ASP A 25 28.54 17.74 14.49
CA ASP A 25 27.65 18.85 14.14
C ASP A 25 26.84 18.59 12.86
N TYR A 26 27.45 17.98 11.85
CA TYR A 26 26.77 17.57 10.62
C TYR A 26 25.86 16.38 10.88
N THR A 27 26.31 15.39 11.65
CA THR A 27 25.47 14.26 12.07
C THR A 27 24.20 14.73 12.77
N LYS A 28 24.29 15.73 13.65
CA LYS A 28 23.12 16.31 14.33
C LYS A 28 22.14 16.98 13.36
N LYS A 29 22.63 17.68 12.34
CA LYS A 29 21.77 18.29 11.29
C LYS A 29 21.11 17.23 10.42
N ILE A 30 21.86 16.23 9.97
CA ILE A 30 21.35 15.12 9.15
C ILE A 30 20.34 14.29 9.92
N LEU A 31 20.56 14.05 11.21
CA LEU A 31 19.63 13.29 12.04
C LEU A 31 18.29 14.00 12.21
N LYS A 32 18.29 15.32 12.38
CA LYS A 32 17.05 16.12 12.38
C LYS A 32 16.33 16.10 11.03
N LEU A 33 17.07 16.22 9.94
CA LEU A 33 16.51 16.19 8.58
C LEU A 33 15.93 14.82 8.23
N SER A 34 16.65 13.75 8.54
CA SER A 34 16.22 12.36 8.31
C SER A 34 14.96 12.05 9.11
N GLY A 35 14.89 12.45 10.38
CA GLY A 35 13.68 12.28 11.20
C GLY A 35 12.45 12.95 10.59
N PHE A 36 12.60 14.16 10.05
CA PHE A 36 11.50 14.82 9.34
C PHE A 36 11.11 14.09 8.06
N MET A 37 12.09 13.59 7.30
CA MET A 37 11.84 12.84 6.06
C MET A 37 11.09 11.53 6.34
N ILE A 38 11.42 10.84 7.42
CA ILE A 38 10.75 9.61 7.85
C ILE A 38 9.30 9.90 8.23
N LEU A 39 9.05 10.94 9.04
CA LEU A 39 7.69 11.36 9.38
C LEU A 39 6.85 11.63 8.13
N PHE A 40 7.44 12.28 7.13
CA PHE A 40 6.79 12.55 5.85
C PHE A 40 6.46 11.28 5.07
N LEU A 41 7.40 10.33 5.00
CA LEU A 41 7.21 9.03 4.34
C LEU A 41 6.16 8.17 5.05
N GLU A 42 6.17 8.18 6.38
CA GLU A 42 5.17 7.49 7.21
C GLU A 42 3.77 7.99 6.83
N VAL A 43 3.54 9.30 6.82
CA VAL A 43 2.23 9.89 6.48
C VAL A 43 1.79 9.49 5.06
N ILE A 44 2.68 9.57 4.07
CA ILE A 44 2.35 9.24 2.67
C ILE A 44 1.92 7.77 2.52
N MET A 45 2.61 6.86 3.20
CA MET A 45 2.34 5.43 3.09
C MET A 45 1.26 4.93 4.07
N THR A 46 0.90 5.73 5.07
CA THR A 46 -0.12 5.40 6.09
C THR A 46 -1.47 5.05 5.46
N ASN A 47 -1.86 5.71 4.36
CA ASN A 47 -3.12 5.42 3.67
C ASN A 47 -3.22 3.94 3.26
N ARG A 48 -2.14 3.38 2.69
CA ARG A 48 -2.10 1.97 2.28
C ARG A 48 -2.15 1.03 3.49
N GLY A 49 -1.49 1.40 4.59
CA GLY A 49 -1.54 0.64 5.84
C GLY A 49 -2.94 0.59 6.46
N LEU A 50 -3.64 1.73 6.51
CA LEU A 50 -5.00 1.83 7.05
C LEU A 50 -6.04 1.12 6.18
N ALA A 51 -5.93 1.24 4.85
CA ALA A 51 -6.79 0.52 3.91
C ALA A 51 -6.70 -1.00 4.11
N LEU A 52 -5.50 -1.53 4.38
CA LEU A 52 -5.29 -2.95 4.67
C LEU A 52 -5.89 -3.36 6.03
N SER A 53 -5.99 -2.43 6.97
CA SER A 53 -6.66 -2.62 8.26
C SER A 53 -8.20 -2.49 8.17
N GLY A 54 -8.76 -2.20 6.99
CA GLY A 54 -10.20 -1.97 6.79
C GLY A 54 -10.68 -0.57 7.13
N LEU A 55 -9.79 0.34 7.52
CA LEU A 55 -10.09 1.75 7.81
C LEU A 55 -9.84 2.59 6.55
N ASN A 56 -10.90 2.85 5.78
CA ASN A 56 -10.81 3.74 4.63
C ASN A 56 -10.92 5.19 5.09
N ILE A 57 -9.79 5.89 5.22
CA ILE A 57 -9.72 7.32 5.58
C ILE A 57 -10.42 8.26 4.56
N LYS A 58 -10.81 7.76 3.38
CA LYS A 58 -11.59 8.53 2.39
C LYS A 58 -12.95 8.99 2.94
N THR A 59 -13.50 8.34 3.96
CA THR A 59 -14.78 8.76 4.58
C THR A 59 -14.64 9.88 5.62
N LEU A 60 -13.42 10.25 6.04
CA LEU A 60 -13.22 11.19 7.15
C LEU A 60 -12.80 12.60 6.71
N ILE A 61 -12.41 12.79 5.45
CA ILE A 61 -12.05 14.11 4.90
C ILE A 61 -13.17 14.54 3.96
N PRO A 62 -14.09 15.43 4.38
CA PRO A 62 -15.09 15.99 3.47
C PRO A 62 -14.37 16.81 2.40
N ASP A 63 -14.84 16.66 1.16
CA ASP A 63 -14.20 17.10 -0.09
C ASP A 63 -13.65 18.54 -0.05
N THR A 64 -12.40 18.69 0.38
CA THR A 64 -11.56 19.81 -0.02
C THR A 64 -10.68 19.32 -1.15
N ASN A 65 -10.86 19.92 -2.32
CA ASN A 65 -10.13 19.71 -3.58
C ASN A 65 -8.61 19.89 -3.41
N TYR A 66 -7.98 18.99 -2.66
CA TYR A 66 -6.56 18.78 -2.70
C TYR A 66 -6.34 17.86 -3.89
N ASN A 67 -5.75 18.42 -4.95
CA ASN A 67 -5.21 17.64 -6.05
C ASN A 67 -4.05 16.81 -5.49
N SER A 68 -4.39 15.74 -4.77
CA SER A 68 -3.55 14.58 -4.67
C SER A 68 -3.32 14.16 -6.11
N THR A 69 -2.10 14.33 -6.58
CA THR A 69 -1.61 13.67 -7.80
C THR A 69 -1.55 12.17 -7.51
N ASP A 70 -2.71 11.56 -7.28
CA ASP A 70 -2.95 10.15 -7.47
C ASP A 70 -2.88 9.96 -8.99
N THR A 71 -1.68 9.65 -9.48
CA THR A 71 -1.49 9.05 -10.81
C THR A 71 -2.02 7.60 -10.81
N ASP A 72 -3.24 7.39 -10.33
CA ASP A 72 -3.96 6.16 -10.58
C ASP A 72 -5.40 6.55 -10.94
N ASN A 73 -5.65 6.47 -12.25
CA ASN A 73 -6.89 6.84 -12.92
C ASN A 73 -8.10 6.32 -12.13
N THR A 74 -8.80 7.24 -11.46
CA THR A 74 -10.05 6.96 -10.79
C THR A 74 -11.13 6.86 -11.87
N GLU A 75 -11.29 5.67 -12.44
CA GLU A 75 -12.57 5.27 -12.99
C GLU A 75 -13.45 4.85 -11.81
N GLU A 76 -14.33 5.77 -11.41
CA GLU A 76 -15.59 5.40 -10.81
C GLU A 76 -16.26 4.34 -11.71
N ASN A 77 -16.39 3.12 -11.21
CA ASN A 77 -17.31 2.15 -11.80
C ASN A 77 -17.94 1.32 -10.67
N THR A 78 -19.05 1.86 -10.19
CA THR A 78 -20.30 1.15 -9.85
C THR A 78 -20.17 -0.36 -9.62
N THR A 79 -20.27 -0.76 -8.35
CA THR A 79 -20.96 -1.98 -7.88
C THR A 79 -21.13 -3.11 -8.90
N ASN A 80 -20.04 -3.80 -9.26
CA ASN A 80 -20.11 -5.02 -10.05
C ASN A 80 -20.32 -6.21 -9.12
N PHE A 81 -21.58 -6.42 -8.71
CA PHE A 81 -22.00 -7.62 -7.97
C PHE A 81 -21.95 -8.84 -8.90
N ALA A 82 -20.96 -9.72 -8.72
CA ALA A 82 -20.94 -11.00 -9.42
C ALA A 82 -21.90 -11.98 -8.72
N LYS A 83 -23.09 -12.17 -9.29
CA LYS A 83 -23.99 -13.25 -8.89
C LYS A 83 -23.40 -14.56 -9.39
N ALA A 84 -23.03 -15.45 -8.48
CA ALA A 84 -22.38 -16.70 -8.86
C ALA A 84 -23.38 -17.70 -9.45
N THR A 85 -23.03 -18.30 -10.59
CA THR A 85 -23.90 -19.22 -11.33
C THR A 85 -23.62 -20.66 -10.87
N ILE A 86 -24.67 -21.44 -10.60
CA ILE A 86 -24.53 -22.84 -10.18
C ILE A 86 -24.26 -23.70 -11.43
N LYS A 87 -23.19 -24.49 -11.42
CA LYS A 87 -22.88 -25.49 -12.43
C LYS A 87 -22.51 -26.80 -11.73
N ASP A 88 -23.19 -27.90 -12.08
CA ASP A 88 -22.90 -29.25 -11.57
C ASP A 88 -22.92 -29.39 -10.02
N GLY A 89 -23.84 -28.69 -9.35
CA GLY A 89 -24.03 -28.77 -7.90
C GLY A 89 -23.05 -27.90 -7.07
N TYR A 90 -22.11 -27.24 -7.73
CA TYR A 90 -21.16 -26.31 -7.10
C TYR A 90 -21.33 -24.89 -7.66
N GLN A 91 -21.04 -23.91 -6.82
CA GLN A 91 -21.06 -22.49 -7.20
C GLN A 91 -19.61 -22.01 -7.32
N GLU A 92 -19.16 -21.76 -8.55
CA GLU A 92 -17.82 -21.25 -8.82
C GLU A 92 -17.83 -19.71 -8.78
N VAL A 93 -16.94 -19.12 -7.99
CA VAL A 93 -16.80 -17.66 -7.88
C VAL A 93 -15.39 -17.27 -8.29
N LYS A 94 -15.27 -16.42 -9.32
CA LYS A 94 -13.99 -15.93 -9.81
C LYS A 94 -13.70 -14.56 -9.21
N ILE A 95 -12.54 -14.43 -8.56
CA ILE A 95 -12.07 -13.19 -7.95
C ILE A 95 -10.70 -12.88 -8.54
N SER A 96 -10.51 -11.63 -8.95
CA SER A 96 -9.21 -11.10 -9.38
C SER A 96 -8.53 -10.36 -8.23
N ALA A 97 -7.28 -10.72 -7.96
CA ALA A 97 -6.41 -9.98 -7.04
C ALA A 97 -5.68 -8.87 -7.79
N LEU A 98 -5.96 -7.63 -7.43
CA LEU A 98 -5.37 -6.42 -8.01
C LEU A 98 -4.51 -5.72 -6.94
N ALA A 99 -3.60 -4.84 -7.38
CA ALA A 99 -2.76 -4.05 -6.47
C ALA A 99 -3.54 -3.18 -5.46
N ARG A 100 -4.84 -2.96 -5.73
CA ARG A 100 -5.78 -2.15 -4.94
C ARG A 100 -6.83 -2.97 -4.18
N GLY A 101 -6.79 -4.30 -4.24
CA GLY A 101 -7.73 -5.18 -3.54
C GLY A 101 -8.29 -6.29 -4.42
N TYR A 102 -9.45 -6.83 -4.02
CA TYR A 102 -10.11 -7.95 -4.70
C TYR A 102 -11.36 -7.48 -5.44
N THR A 103 -11.53 -7.95 -6.67
CA THR A 103 -12.73 -7.70 -7.47
C THR A 103 -13.35 -9.02 -7.90
N PRO A 104 -14.63 -9.29 -7.59
CA PRO A 104 -15.54 -8.48 -6.77
C PRO A 104 -15.18 -8.49 -5.27
N SER A 105 -15.48 -7.40 -4.58
CA SER A 105 -15.22 -7.24 -3.13
C SER A 105 -16.28 -7.88 -2.24
N VAL A 106 -17.46 -8.19 -2.80
CA VAL A 106 -18.59 -8.83 -2.09
C VAL A 106 -19.14 -9.96 -2.96
N LEU A 107 -19.37 -11.12 -2.35
CA LEU A 107 -19.87 -12.33 -3.01
C LEU A 107 -21.25 -12.68 -2.47
N TYR A 108 -22.20 -12.96 -3.36
CA TYR A 108 -23.51 -13.51 -3.00
C TYR A 108 -23.57 -14.98 -3.38
N VAL A 109 -23.59 -15.83 -2.36
CA VAL A 109 -23.72 -17.29 -2.50
C VAL A 109 -25.20 -17.66 -2.43
N GLN A 110 -25.67 -18.51 -3.33
CA GLN A 110 -27.07 -18.95 -3.34
C GLN A 110 -27.24 -20.11 -2.34
N LYS A 111 -28.15 -19.96 -1.37
CA LYS A 111 -28.51 -21.05 -0.45
C LYS A 111 -29.14 -22.18 -1.26
N ILE A 112 -28.46 -23.33 -1.32
CA ILE A 112 -29.03 -24.56 -1.85
C ILE A 112 -30.03 -25.06 -0.81
N SER A 113 -31.33 -24.97 -1.12
CA SER A 113 -32.34 -25.72 -0.35
C SER A 113 -32.29 -27.15 -0.83
N LEU A 114 -32.04 -28.08 0.10
CA LEU A 114 -32.44 -29.48 -0.05
C LEU A 114 -33.97 -29.57 -0.14
#